data_AF-A0A9X1TJU4-F1
#
_entry.id   AF-A0A9X1TJU4-F1
#
_cell.length_a   1.000
_cell.length_b   1.000
_cell.length_c   1.000
_cell.angle_alpha   90.00
_cell.angle_beta   90.00
_cell.angle_gamma   90.00
#
_symmetry.space_group_name_H-M   'P 1'
#
loop_
_entity.id
_entity.type
_entity.pdbx_description
1 polymer ?
#
loop_
_entity_poly.entity_id
_entity_poly.type
_entity_poly.pdbx_seq_one_letter_code
_entity_poly.pdbx_strand_id
1 'polypeptide(L)'
;MPRSGTATDREGQNLRASARRASQQLKIPGSPAELSEQTASNASRTKELEAQVASLNGTLKDKMATEQRLCGRDNWIWRGGVRDVTITCERAREDSSSYRETSKIDTYEKQLAVLRAEGQTLAEKKNRAADTYQPLLQRTIDTKTRERAADLDTDGILTRAHGLKEVAGSDGFALFLTVVLHLLLLGFDALPVLAKFMSGSTMYDTLLGARFEASRRLHAEELQVRHECARMEQGVQRHHVELDTGDRMQALEHRYRVAQAERTADERAELDARMERLLRTRRV
;
A
#
# COMPACT_ATOMS: atom_id res chain seq x y z
N MET A 1 -15.35 -13.12 -48.41
CA MET A 1 -16.00 -13.11 -47.08
C MET A 1 -15.07 -13.73 -46.05
N PRO A 2 -14.34 -12.94 -45.23
CA PRO A 2 -13.58 -13.46 -44.10
C PRO A 2 -14.42 -13.39 -42.81
N ARG A 3 -14.43 -14.50 -42.08
CA ARG A 3 -15.14 -14.71 -40.81
C ARG A 3 -14.56 -13.83 -39.69
N SER A 4 -15.46 -13.12 -39.02
CA SER A 4 -15.25 -12.38 -37.77
C SER A 4 -14.97 -13.35 -36.60
N GLY A 5 -13.69 -13.51 -36.24
CA GLY A 5 -13.29 -14.13 -34.97
C GLY A 5 -13.45 -13.11 -33.83
N THR A 6 -14.37 -13.37 -32.92
CA THR A 6 -14.81 -12.48 -31.85
C THR A 6 -13.79 -12.39 -30.71
N ALA A 7 -13.72 -11.20 -30.07
CA ALA A 7 -12.81 -10.85 -28.98
C ALA A 7 -12.85 -11.79 -27.76
N THR A 8 -13.90 -12.59 -27.62
CA THR A 8 -14.10 -13.59 -26.57
C THR A 8 -13.05 -14.72 -26.57
N ASP A 9 -12.44 -15.05 -27.71
CA ASP A 9 -11.44 -16.13 -27.77
C ASP A 9 -10.07 -15.74 -27.17
N ARG A 10 -9.71 -14.45 -27.21
CA ARG A 10 -8.43 -13.97 -26.66
C ARG A 10 -8.43 -13.87 -25.14
N GLU A 11 -9.58 -13.54 -24.55
CA GLU A 11 -9.74 -13.46 -23.10
C GLU A 11 -9.72 -14.86 -22.47
N GLY A 12 -10.34 -15.85 -23.14
CA GLY A 12 -10.27 -17.25 -22.75
C GLY A 12 -8.86 -17.86 -22.84
N GLN A 13 -8.04 -17.46 -23.82
CA GLN A 13 -6.66 -17.94 -23.94
C GLN A 13 -5.72 -17.35 -22.88
N ASN A 14 -5.89 -16.08 -22.51
CA ASN A 14 -5.11 -15.46 -21.42
C ASN A 14 -5.46 -16.03 -20.04
N LEU A 15 -6.73 -16.30 -19.77
CA LEU A 15 -7.17 -16.96 -18.54
C LEU A 15 -6.66 -18.42 -18.45
N ARG A 16 -6.59 -19.14 -19.57
CA ARG A 16 -6.01 -20.48 -19.62
C ARG A 16 -4.49 -20.49 -19.47
N ALA A 17 -3.80 -19.47 -19.98
CA ALA A 17 -2.35 -19.32 -19.81
C ALA A 17 -1.96 -18.92 -18.38
N SER A 18 -2.74 -18.06 -17.72
CA SER A 18 -2.53 -17.72 -16.30
C SER A 18 -2.86 -18.89 -15.38
N ALA A 19 -3.94 -19.63 -15.67
CA ALA A 19 -4.31 -20.84 -14.93
C ALA A 19 -3.25 -21.95 -15.08
N ARG A 20 -2.65 -22.15 -16.27
CA ARG A 20 -1.57 -23.11 -16.47
C ARG A 20 -0.29 -22.74 -15.73
N ARG A 21 0.05 -21.45 -15.60
CA ARG A 21 1.18 -20.99 -14.77
C ARG A 21 0.92 -21.19 -13.28
N ALA A 22 -0.32 -20.98 -12.83
CA ALA A 22 -0.71 -21.22 -11.44
C ALA A 22 -0.69 -22.73 -11.10
N SER A 23 -1.09 -23.61 -12.02
CA SER A 23 -1.12 -25.06 -11.78
C SER A 23 0.25 -25.76 -11.81
N GLN A 24 1.29 -25.07 -12.29
CA GLN A 24 2.66 -25.60 -12.35
C GLN A 24 3.57 -25.12 -11.21
N GLN A 25 3.05 -24.30 -10.30
CA GLN A 25 3.75 -24.01 -9.04
C GLN A 25 3.65 -25.26 -8.16
N LEU A 26 4.80 -25.90 -7.93
CA LEU A 26 4.91 -27.01 -6.98
C LEU A 26 4.26 -26.58 -5.66
N LYS A 27 3.25 -27.34 -5.22
CA LYS A 27 2.65 -27.24 -3.88
C LYS A 27 3.68 -27.66 -2.85
N ILE A 28 4.58 -26.73 -2.52
CA ILE A 28 5.48 -26.85 -1.39
C ILE A 28 4.76 -26.18 -0.20
N PRO A 29 4.58 -26.86 0.93
CA PRO A 29 4.01 -26.25 2.14
C PRO A 29 4.81 -25.00 2.51
N GLY A 30 4.15 -23.85 2.66
CA GLY A 30 4.82 -22.57 2.92
C GLY A 30 5.37 -21.86 1.66
N SER A 31 5.01 -22.33 0.47
CA SER A 31 5.32 -21.64 -0.77
C SER A 31 4.70 -20.23 -0.81
N PRO A 32 5.32 -19.27 -1.53
CA PRO A 32 4.79 -17.92 -1.69
C PRO A 32 3.36 -17.89 -2.24
N ALA A 33 2.96 -18.92 -2.99
CA ALA A 33 1.62 -19.05 -3.57
C ALA A 33 0.56 -19.37 -2.50
N GLU A 34 0.82 -20.35 -1.62
CA GLU A 34 -0.08 -20.71 -0.52
C GLU A 34 -0.21 -19.56 0.49
N LEU A 35 0.89 -18.89 0.81
CA LEU A 35 0.88 -17.68 1.65
C LEU A 35 0.11 -16.53 0.99
N SER A 36 0.16 -16.40 -0.34
CA SER A 36 -0.59 -15.37 -1.05
C SER A 36 -2.10 -15.59 -1.00
N GLU A 37 -2.54 -16.85 -1.11
CA GLU A 37 -3.96 -17.22 -1.04
C GLU A 37 -4.51 -17.01 0.38
N GLN A 38 -3.76 -17.42 1.40
CA GLN A 38 -4.13 -17.18 2.80
C GLN A 38 -4.16 -15.67 3.13
N THR A 39 -3.22 -14.89 2.59
CA THR A 39 -3.22 -13.42 2.76
C THR A 39 -4.44 -12.78 2.09
N ALA A 40 -4.78 -13.22 0.88
CA ALA A 40 -5.95 -12.72 0.16
C ALA A 40 -7.26 -13.06 0.88
N SER A 41 -7.38 -14.30 1.38
CA SER A 41 -8.55 -14.74 2.16
C SER A 41 -8.69 -13.99 3.49
N ASN A 42 -7.59 -13.75 4.21
CA ASN A 42 -7.61 -12.97 5.44
C ASN A 42 -7.98 -11.50 5.15
N ALA A 43 -7.42 -10.91 4.09
CA ALA A 43 -7.77 -9.55 3.67
C ALA A 43 -9.25 -9.40 3.30
N SER A 44 -9.84 -10.38 2.61
CA SER A 44 -11.28 -10.34 2.28
C SER A 44 -12.15 -10.45 3.52
N ARG A 45 -11.84 -11.37 4.43
CA ARG A 45 -12.57 -11.54 5.71
C ARG A 45 -12.46 -10.31 6.59
N THR A 46 -11.28 -9.68 6.65
CA THR A 46 -11.06 -8.44 7.39
C THR A 46 -11.96 -7.32 6.86
N LYS A 47 -12.00 -7.13 5.53
CA LYS A 47 -12.87 -6.11 4.91
C LYS A 47 -14.35 -6.36 5.15
N GLU A 48 -14.77 -7.61 5.09
CA GLU A 48 -16.16 -7.98 5.36
C GLU A 48 -16.55 -7.68 6.81
N LEU A 49 -15.71 -8.07 7.77
CA LEU A 49 -15.94 -7.76 9.19
C LEU A 49 -15.89 -6.25 9.47
N GLU A 50 -14.97 -5.52 8.83
CA GLU A 50 -14.88 -4.05 8.94
C GLU A 50 -16.18 -3.38 8.47
N ALA A 51 -16.74 -3.82 7.35
CA ALA A 51 -18.01 -3.30 6.85
C ALA A 51 -19.18 -3.62 7.81
N GLN A 52 -19.20 -4.82 8.41
CA GLN A 52 -20.21 -5.19 9.40
C GLN A 52 -20.11 -4.35 10.67
N VAL A 53 -18.90 -4.19 11.22
CA VAL A 53 -18.65 -3.35 12.41
C VAL A 53 -19.01 -1.90 12.12
N ALA A 54 -18.64 -1.35 10.95
CA ALA A 54 -18.99 0.01 10.57
C ALA A 54 -20.51 0.22 10.49
N SER A 55 -21.24 -0.74 9.93
CA SER A 55 -22.71 -0.69 9.84
C SER A 55 -23.38 -0.71 11.22
N LEU A 56 -22.93 -1.62 12.11
CA LEU A 56 -23.45 -1.71 13.47
C LEU A 56 -23.13 -0.47 14.30
N ASN A 57 -21.90 0.05 14.20
CA ASN A 57 -21.50 1.28 14.87
C ASN A 57 -22.26 2.51 14.33
N GLY A 58 -22.56 2.54 13.03
CA GLY A 58 -23.44 3.56 12.44
C GLY A 58 -24.84 3.53 13.07
N THR A 59 -25.44 2.35 13.15
CA THR A 59 -26.77 2.18 13.77
C THR A 59 -26.77 2.56 15.25
N LEU A 60 -25.74 2.17 16.01
CA LEU A 60 -25.60 2.55 17.41
C LEU A 60 -25.46 4.07 17.55
N LYS A 61 -24.69 4.71 16.68
CA LYS A 61 -24.51 6.18 16.67
C LYS A 61 -25.82 6.90 16.41
N ASP A 62 -26.64 6.41 15.47
CA ASP A 62 -27.95 7.00 15.17
C ASP A 62 -28.93 6.86 16.34
N LYS A 63 -28.91 5.72 17.04
CA LYS A 63 -29.69 5.52 18.28
C LYS A 63 -29.23 6.44 19.40
N MET A 64 -27.92 6.59 19.60
CA MET A 64 -27.35 7.51 20.59
C MET A 64 -27.64 8.99 20.26
N ALA A 65 -27.62 9.37 18.98
CA ALA A 65 -28.00 10.72 18.55
C ALA A 65 -29.49 10.99 18.81
N THR A 66 -30.34 9.98 18.59
CA THR A 66 -31.77 10.05 18.91
C THR A 66 -32.00 10.19 20.41
N GLU A 67 -31.30 9.42 21.23
CA GLU A 67 -31.31 9.54 22.69
C GLU A 67 -30.89 10.95 23.12
N GLN A 68 -29.75 11.47 22.64
CA GLN A 68 -29.28 12.81 22.99
C GLN A 68 -30.28 13.91 22.64
N ARG A 69 -30.93 13.80 21.47
CA ARG A 69 -31.95 14.76 21.03
C ARG A 69 -33.20 14.72 21.93
N LEU A 70 -33.70 13.53 22.25
CA LEU A 70 -34.95 13.37 23.01
C LEU A 70 -34.76 13.55 24.52
N CYS A 71 -33.56 13.28 25.03
CA CYS A 71 -33.20 13.44 26.44
C CYS A 71 -32.58 14.81 26.75
N GLY A 72 -32.41 15.67 25.74
CA GLY A 72 -31.91 17.02 25.88
C GLY A 72 -32.80 17.90 26.78
N ARG A 73 -32.20 18.95 27.35
CA ARG A 73 -32.83 19.86 28.32
C ARG A 73 -34.13 20.52 27.81
N ASP A 74 -34.26 20.67 26.50
CA ASP A 74 -35.41 21.27 25.84
C ASP A 74 -36.66 20.37 25.86
N ASN A 75 -36.48 19.06 26.06
CA ASN A 75 -37.54 18.06 26.11
C ASN A 75 -37.88 17.60 27.54
N TRP A 76 -37.38 18.31 28.55
CA TRP A 76 -37.66 17.99 29.96
C TRP A 76 -39.06 18.46 30.36
N ILE A 77 -39.75 17.63 31.13
CA ILE A 77 -41.07 17.93 31.68
C ILE A 77 -40.98 18.17 33.18
N TRP A 78 -41.87 19.00 33.71
CA TRP A 78 -42.03 19.15 35.16
C TRP A 78 -42.95 18.05 35.69
N ARG A 79 -42.42 17.20 36.59
CA ARG A 79 -43.18 16.14 37.24
C ARG A 79 -42.82 16.11 38.73
N GLY A 80 -43.82 16.29 39.60
CA GLY A 80 -43.66 16.11 41.05
C GLY A 80 -42.64 17.04 41.73
N GLY A 81 -42.45 18.27 41.24
CA GLY A 81 -41.50 19.21 41.84
C GLY A 81 -40.08 19.16 41.25
N VAL A 82 -39.82 18.23 40.32
CA VAL A 82 -38.49 18.00 39.72
C VAL A 82 -38.61 18.05 38.19
N ARG A 83 -37.51 18.43 37.50
CA ARG A 83 -37.41 18.27 36.04
C ARG A 83 -37.07 16.81 35.74
N ASP A 84 -37.93 16.17 34.98
CA ASP A 84 -37.80 14.76 34.61
C ASP A 84 -37.80 14.61 33.08
N VAL A 85 -37.29 13.49 32.59
CA VAL A 85 -37.28 13.17 31.16
C VAL A 85 -38.65 12.63 30.71
N THR A 86 -38.94 12.76 29.43
CA THR A 86 -40.17 12.21 28.85
C THR A 86 -40.06 10.70 28.68
N ILE A 87 -41.21 10.00 28.69
CA ILE A 87 -41.27 8.55 28.39
C ILE A 87 -40.63 8.19 27.04
N THR A 88 -40.59 9.14 26.09
CA THR A 88 -39.90 9.00 24.81
C THR A 88 -38.39 8.99 24.95
N CYS A 89 -37.81 9.75 25.89
CA CYS A 89 -36.39 9.67 26.22
C CYS A 89 -36.05 8.32 26.87
N GLU A 90 -36.86 7.85 27.82
CA GLU A 90 -36.63 6.55 28.47
C GLU A 90 -36.63 5.40 27.44
N ARG A 91 -37.61 5.39 26.52
CA ARG A 91 -37.64 4.41 25.41
C ARG A 91 -36.42 4.51 24.49
N ALA A 92 -35.95 5.72 24.17
CA ALA A 92 -34.77 5.90 23.34
C ALA A 92 -33.49 5.38 24.03
N ARG A 93 -33.41 5.55 25.35
CA ARG A 93 -32.32 5.04 26.18
C ARG A 93 -32.35 3.52 26.33
N GLU A 94 -33.54 2.95 26.47
CA GLU A 94 -33.73 1.50 26.48
C GLU A 94 -33.36 0.89 25.11
N ASP A 95 -33.77 1.53 24.01
CA ASP A 95 -33.42 1.08 22.66
C ASP A 95 -31.91 1.16 22.38
N SER A 96 -31.23 2.22 22.82
CA SER A 96 -29.77 2.36 22.65
C SER A 96 -28.99 1.36 23.51
N SER A 97 -29.40 1.14 24.76
CA SER A 97 -28.78 0.17 25.67
C SER A 97 -29.05 -1.27 25.25
N SER A 98 -30.29 -1.62 24.92
CA SER A 98 -30.66 -2.94 24.38
C SER A 98 -29.92 -3.22 23.08
N TYR A 99 -29.82 -2.24 22.18
CA TYR A 99 -29.02 -2.42 20.97
C TYR A 99 -27.54 -2.63 21.29
N ARG A 100 -26.95 -1.92 22.25
CA ARG A 100 -25.55 -2.16 22.66
C ARG A 100 -25.34 -3.56 23.22
N GLU A 101 -26.26 -4.06 24.04
CA GLU A 101 -26.16 -5.41 24.64
C GLU A 101 -26.41 -6.53 23.62
N THR A 102 -27.35 -6.33 22.70
CA THR A 102 -27.74 -7.34 21.71
C THR A 102 -26.90 -7.31 20.44
N SER A 103 -26.37 -6.14 20.08
CA SER A 103 -25.45 -6.02 18.96
C SER A 103 -24.13 -6.66 19.35
N LYS A 104 -23.71 -7.68 18.59
CA LYS A 104 -22.47 -8.41 18.83
C LYS A 104 -21.22 -7.59 18.44
N ILE A 105 -21.27 -6.25 18.58
CA ILE A 105 -20.22 -5.31 18.16
C ILE A 105 -18.90 -5.69 18.83
N ASP A 106 -18.88 -5.83 20.16
CA ASP A 106 -17.68 -6.24 20.91
C ASP A 106 -17.10 -7.59 20.43
N THR A 107 -17.97 -8.51 20.00
CA THR A 107 -17.54 -9.81 19.48
C THR A 107 -16.88 -9.65 18.12
N TYR A 108 -17.49 -8.87 17.22
CA TYR A 108 -16.93 -8.61 15.89
C TYR A 108 -15.66 -7.78 15.96
N GLU A 109 -15.57 -6.78 16.85
CA GLU A 109 -14.34 -6.00 17.06
C GLU A 109 -13.18 -6.89 17.55
N LYS A 110 -13.44 -7.83 18.47
CA LYS A 110 -12.45 -8.83 18.90
C LYS A 110 -12.03 -9.75 17.75
N GLN A 111 -12.98 -10.28 16.97
CA GLN A 111 -12.68 -11.13 15.81
C GLN A 111 -11.83 -10.38 14.76
N LEU A 112 -12.14 -9.11 14.54
CA LEU A 112 -11.40 -8.25 13.62
C LEU A 112 -9.99 -7.94 14.13
N ALA A 113 -9.81 -7.74 15.44
CA ALA A 113 -8.48 -7.62 16.03
C ALA A 113 -7.64 -8.90 15.85
N VAL A 114 -8.26 -10.08 16.02
CA VAL A 114 -7.60 -11.38 15.78
C VAL A 114 -7.20 -11.53 14.31
N LEU A 115 -8.11 -11.27 13.36
CA LEU A 115 -7.81 -11.34 11.93
C LEU A 115 -6.67 -10.41 11.51
N ARG A 116 -6.63 -9.19 12.05
CA ARG A 116 -5.53 -8.24 11.81
C ARG A 116 -4.19 -8.75 12.36
N ALA A 117 -4.18 -9.33 13.56
CA ALA A 117 -2.97 -9.93 14.14
C ALA A 117 -2.48 -11.15 13.33
N GLU A 118 -3.40 -11.98 12.86
CA GLU A 118 -3.08 -13.07 11.93
C GLU A 118 -2.50 -12.53 10.62
N GLY A 119 -3.11 -11.49 10.04
CA GLY A 119 -2.62 -10.84 8.82
C GLY A 119 -1.20 -10.30 8.95
N GLN A 120 -0.88 -9.65 10.08
CA GLN A 120 0.48 -9.21 10.41
C GLN A 120 1.45 -10.40 10.51
N THR A 121 1.05 -11.46 11.20
CA THR A 121 1.86 -12.68 11.34
C THR A 121 2.14 -13.34 9.98
N LEU A 122 1.14 -13.40 9.08
CA LEU A 122 1.32 -13.90 7.72
C LEU A 122 2.27 -13.01 6.90
N ALA A 123 2.15 -11.68 7.03
CA ALA A 123 3.04 -10.75 6.36
C ALA A 123 4.50 -10.91 6.83
N GLU A 124 4.73 -11.07 8.14
CA GLU A 124 6.05 -11.35 8.69
C GLU A 124 6.62 -12.68 8.17
N LYS A 125 5.81 -13.75 8.16
CA LYS A 125 6.22 -15.05 7.61
C LYS A 125 6.60 -14.94 6.15
N LYS A 126 5.84 -14.19 5.35
CA LYS A 126 6.14 -13.93 3.94
C LYS A 126 7.46 -13.17 3.78
N ASN A 127 7.70 -12.14 4.59
CA ASN A 127 8.94 -11.36 4.54
C ASN A 127 10.14 -12.23 4.92
N ARG A 128 10.07 -12.99 6.02
CA ARG A 128 11.13 -13.93 6.41
C ARG A 128 11.40 -14.98 5.33
N ALA A 129 10.34 -15.51 4.71
CA ALA A 129 10.48 -16.44 3.60
C ALA A 129 11.16 -15.80 2.39
N ALA A 130 10.83 -14.54 2.06
CA ALA A 130 11.49 -13.79 0.99
C ALA A 130 12.98 -13.54 1.31
N ASP A 131 13.30 -13.10 2.53
CA ASP A 131 14.67 -12.84 2.99
C ASP A 131 15.56 -14.09 2.93
N THR A 132 14.97 -15.27 3.20
CA THR A 132 15.70 -16.54 3.15
C THR A 132 15.80 -17.09 1.73
N TYR A 133 14.77 -16.88 0.91
CA TYR A 133 14.68 -17.43 -0.45
C TYR A 133 15.57 -16.67 -1.45
N GLN A 134 15.65 -15.34 -1.35
CA GLN A 134 16.43 -14.51 -2.26
C GLN A 134 17.93 -14.89 -2.31
N PRO A 135 18.65 -15.08 -1.19
CA PRO A 135 20.05 -15.50 -1.23
C PRO A 135 20.22 -16.96 -1.70
N LEU A 136 19.26 -17.85 -1.41
CA LEU A 136 19.28 -19.23 -1.93
C LEU A 136 19.12 -19.25 -3.45
N LEU A 137 18.22 -18.43 -3.99
CA LEU A 137 18.01 -18.27 -5.42
C LEU A 137 19.28 -17.73 -6.10
N GLN A 138 19.88 -16.69 -5.52
CA GLN A 138 21.12 -16.09 -6.03
C GLN A 138 22.26 -17.12 -6.05
N ARG A 139 22.47 -17.88 -4.97
CA ARG A 139 23.47 -18.94 -4.91
C ARG A 139 23.23 -20.02 -5.98
N THR A 140 21.98 -20.39 -6.21
CA THR A 140 21.62 -21.40 -7.22
C THR A 140 21.92 -20.87 -8.63
N ILE A 141 21.59 -19.60 -8.90
CA ILE A 141 21.93 -18.92 -10.16
C ILE A 141 23.44 -18.86 -10.34
N ASP A 142 24.20 -18.39 -9.35
CA ASP A 142 25.66 -18.28 -9.42
C ASP A 142 26.33 -19.63 -9.61
N THR A 143 25.77 -20.70 -9.03
CA THR A 143 26.26 -22.08 -9.23
C THR A 143 25.99 -22.54 -10.65
N LYS A 144 24.76 -22.38 -11.16
CA LYS A 144 24.40 -22.74 -12.54
C LYS A 144 25.19 -21.93 -13.58
N THR A 145 25.43 -20.65 -13.33
CA THR A 145 26.25 -19.80 -14.20
C THR A 145 27.72 -20.26 -14.20
N ARG A 146 28.27 -20.67 -13.04
CA ARG A 146 29.62 -21.22 -12.95
C ARG A 146 29.76 -22.60 -13.61
N GLU A 147 28.78 -23.49 -13.41
CA GLU A 147 28.71 -24.77 -14.13
C GLU A 147 28.71 -24.54 -15.64
N ARG A 148 27.87 -23.62 -16.13
CA ARG A 148 27.80 -23.27 -17.56
C ARG A 148 29.10 -22.67 -18.10
N ALA A 149 29.77 -21.84 -17.31
CA ALA A 149 31.06 -21.26 -17.67
C ALA A 149 32.16 -22.33 -17.73
N ALA A 150 32.19 -23.27 -16.79
CA ALA A 150 33.13 -24.38 -16.78
C ALA A 150 32.89 -25.34 -17.96
N ASP A 151 31.63 -25.66 -18.28
CA ASP A 151 31.29 -26.47 -19.46
C ASP A 151 31.79 -25.82 -20.76
N LEU A 152 31.65 -24.49 -20.89
CA LEU A 152 32.12 -23.74 -22.07
C LEU A 152 33.64 -23.71 -22.21
N ASP A 153 34.37 -23.72 -21.10
CA ASP A 153 35.85 -23.75 -21.09
C ASP A 153 36.37 -25.16 -21.42
N THR A 154 35.62 -26.20 -21.05
CA THR A 154 36.00 -27.61 -21.24
C THR A 154 35.64 -28.14 -22.63
N ASP A 155 34.53 -27.71 -23.24
CA ASP A 155 34.06 -28.19 -24.56
C ASP A 155 34.55 -27.38 -25.79
N GLY A 156 35.54 -26.51 -25.61
CA GLY A 156 36.51 -26.24 -26.68
C GLY A 156 36.02 -25.43 -27.89
N ILE A 157 35.54 -24.22 -27.64
CA ILE A 157 35.56 -23.15 -28.65
C ILE A 157 36.82 -22.28 -28.52
N LEU A 158 37.20 -21.91 -27.30
CA LEU A 158 38.36 -21.02 -27.06
C LEU A 158 39.71 -21.74 -27.21
N THR A 159 39.81 -23.01 -26.81
CA THR A 159 41.03 -23.82 -26.96
C THR A 159 41.28 -24.25 -28.41
N ARG A 160 40.24 -24.49 -29.23
CA ARG A 160 40.40 -24.77 -30.67
C ARG A 160 40.82 -23.55 -31.48
N ALA A 161 40.42 -22.34 -31.06
CA ALA A 161 40.84 -21.09 -31.71
C ALA A 161 42.34 -20.79 -31.53
N HIS A 162 42.94 -21.22 -30.41
CA HIS A 162 44.40 -21.14 -30.23
C HIS A 162 45.17 -22.15 -31.09
N GLY A 163 44.67 -23.38 -31.24
CA GLY A 163 45.29 -24.38 -32.12
C GLY A 163 45.34 -23.96 -33.61
N LEU A 164 44.32 -23.25 -34.10
CA LEU A 164 44.32 -22.72 -35.47
C LEU A 164 45.34 -21.58 -35.68
N LYS A 165 45.63 -20.81 -34.63
CA LYS A 165 46.58 -19.70 -34.68
C LYS A 165 48.03 -20.18 -34.76
N GLU A 166 48.34 -21.31 -34.11
CA GLU A 166 49.66 -21.95 -34.16
C GLU A 166 49.98 -22.50 -35.55
N VAL A 167 48.99 -23.08 -36.25
CA VAL A 167 49.14 -23.61 -37.62
C VAL A 167 49.12 -22.51 -38.68
N ALA A 168 48.43 -21.40 -38.46
CA ALA A 168 48.42 -20.24 -39.36
C ALA A 168 49.75 -19.45 -39.37
N GLY A 169 50.67 -19.73 -38.44
CA GLY A 169 51.98 -19.09 -38.37
C GLY A 169 53.02 -19.61 -39.38
N SER A 170 52.83 -20.80 -39.95
CA SER A 170 53.85 -21.45 -40.80
C SER A 170 53.56 -21.42 -42.29
N ASP A 171 52.38 -20.95 -42.73
CA ASP A 171 51.99 -20.99 -44.14
C ASP A 171 51.07 -19.82 -44.50
N GLY A 172 51.50 -18.94 -45.41
CA GLY A 172 50.75 -17.73 -45.80
C GLY A 172 49.36 -18.03 -46.39
N PHE A 173 49.19 -19.24 -46.92
CA PHE A 173 47.92 -19.74 -47.42
C PHE A 173 46.90 -20.00 -46.29
N ALA A 174 47.36 -20.48 -45.13
CA ALA A 174 46.50 -20.71 -43.96
C ALA A 174 46.00 -19.37 -43.39
N LEU A 175 46.85 -18.34 -43.37
CA LEU A 175 46.47 -17.00 -42.93
C LEU A 175 45.40 -16.39 -43.85
N PHE A 176 45.57 -16.53 -45.17
CA PHE A 176 44.54 -16.11 -46.15
C PHE A 176 43.21 -16.84 -45.94
N LEU A 177 43.24 -18.17 -45.76
CA LEU A 177 42.03 -18.96 -45.47
C LEU A 177 41.36 -18.53 -44.16
N THR A 178 42.13 -18.23 -43.11
CA THR A 178 41.55 -17.76 -41.84
C THR A 178 40.90 -16.38 -41.99
N VAL A 179 41.48 -15.46 -42.76
CA VAL A 179 40.88 -14.14 -43.01
C VAL A 179 39.59 -14.25 -43.83
N VAL A 180 39.60 -15.08 -44.88
CA VAL A 180 38.42 -15.33 -45.71
C VAL A 180 37.31 -15.99 -44.88
N LEU A 181 37.67 -16.96 -44.04
CA LEU A 181 36.72 -17.64 -43.15
C LEU A 181 36.11 -16.66 -42.13
N HIS A 182 36.91 -15.77 -41.52
CA HIS A 182 36.40 -14.76 -40.59
C HIS A 182 35.50 -13.75 -41.28
N LEU A 183 35.83 -13.30 -42.50
CA LEU A 183 34.96 -12.41 -43.28
C LEU A 183 33.63 -13.10 -43.64
N LEU A 184 33.66 -14.39 -43.94
CA LEU A 184 32.48 -15.16 -44.28
C LEU A 184 31.59 -15.41 -43.04
N LEU A 185 32.18 -15.74 -41.90
CA LEU A 185 31.47 -15.83 -40.61
C LEU A 185 30.85 -14.48 -40.21
N LEU A 186 31.60 -13.37 -40.35
CA LEU A 186 31.08 -12.04 -40.07
C LEU A 186 29.92 -11.67 -41.01
N GLY A 187 30.00 -12.07 -42.28
CA GLY A 187 28.92 -11.93 -43.24
C GLY A 187 27.68 -12.73 -42.84
N PHE A 188 27.85 -13.99 -42.41
CA PHE A 188 26.75 -14.84 -41.94
C PHE A 188 26.09 -14.31 -40.65
N ASP A 189 26.88 -13.76 -39.73
CA ASP A 189 26.34 -13.11 -38.52
C ASP A 189 25.60 -11.81 -38.83
N ALA A 190 25.98 -11.13 -39.92
CA ALA A 190 25.28 -9.92 -40.39
C ALA A 190 24.02 -10.23 -41.23
N LEU A 191 23.85 -11.46 -41.75
CA LEU A 191 22.66 -11.86 -42.50
C LEU A 191 21.33 -11.67 -41.75
N PRO A 192 21.17 -12.04 -40.47
CA PRO A 192 19.92 -11.79 -39.75
C PRO A 192 19.61 -10.30 -39.58
N VAL A 193 20.64 -9.44 -39.47
CA VAL A 193 20.48 -7.98 -39.42
C VAL A 193 20.04 -7.45 -40.78
N LEU A 194 20.70 -7.88 -41.86
CA LEU A 194 20.33 -7.53 -43.23
C LEU A 194 18.93 -8.05 -43.62
N ALA A 195 18.59 -9.26 -43.20
CA ALA A 195 17.26 -9.84 -43.37
C ALA A 195 16.20 -9.05 -42.61
N LYS A 196 16.50 -8.56 -41.40
CA LYS A 196 15.60 -7.70 -40.64
C LYS A 196 15.48 -6.30 -41.25
N PHE A 197 16.54 -5.76 -41.86
CA PHE A 197 16.50 -4.50 -42.61
C PHE A 197 15.72 -4.62 -43.92
N MET A 198 15.89 -5.73 -44.66
CA MET A 198 15.15 -5.98 -45.91
C MET A 198 13.68 -6.38 -45.68
N SER A 199 13.35 -6.98 -44.53
CA SER A 199 11.99 -7.42 -44.24
C SER A 199 11.02 -6.28 -43.92
N GLY A 200 11.49 -5.02 -43.83
CA GLY A 200 10.68 -3.87 -43.44
C GLY A 200 10.11 -4.00 -42.02
N SER A 201 9.46 -2.95 -41.52
CA SER A 201 8.76 -3.02 -40.24
C SER A 201 7.62 -4.04 -40.36
N THR A 202 7.85 -5.25 -39.86
CA THR A 202 6.86 -6.31 -39.91
C THR A 202 5.63 -5.89 -39.11
N MET A 203 4.44 -6.38 -39.49
CA MET A 203 3.19 -6.09 -38.76
C MET A 203 3.28 -6.51 -37.28
N TYR A 204 4.20 -7.40 -36.93
CA TYR A 204 4.51 -7.77 -35.57
C TYR A 204 5.22 -6.64 -34.80
N ASP A 205 6.21 -5.98 -35.41
CA ASP A 205 6.94 -4.86 -34.80
C ASP A 205 6.02 -3.66 -34.55
N THR A 206 5.05 -3.39 -35.44
CA THR A 206 4.06 -2.33 -35.23
C THR A 206 3.07 -2.66 -34.11
N LEU A 207 2.65 -3.92 -33.98
CA LEU A 207 1.77 -4.39 -32.92
C LEU A 207 2.48 -4.41 -31.56
N LEU A 208 3.77 -4.75 -31.54
CA LEU A 208 4.61 -4.71 -30.35
C LEU A 208 4.88 -3.26 -29.93
N GLY A 209 5.15 -2.36 -30.87
CA GLY A 209 5.27 -0.92 -30.64
C GLY A 209 4.00 -0.34 -30.03
N ALA A 210 2.82 -0.65 -30.58
CA ALA A 210 1.54 -0.21 -30.03
C ALA A 210 1.30 -0.74 -28.60
N ARG A 211 1.69 -1.98 -28.30
CA ARG A 211 1.61 -2.54 -26.95
C ARG A 211 2.55 -1.86 -25.97
N PHE A 212 3.80 -1.59 -26.38
CA PHE A 212 4.74 -0.85 -25.55
C PHE A 212 4.27 0.57 -25.27
N GLU A 213 3.69 1.24 -26.28
CA GLU A 213 3.16 2.59 -26.11
C GLU A 213 1.94 2.61 -25.17
N ALA A 214 1.02 1.65 -25.32
CA ALA A 214 -0.11 1.50 -24.40
C ALA A 214 0.35 1.20 -22.97
N SER A 215 1.31 0.29 -22.80
CA SER A 215 1.88 -0.02 -21.48
C SER A 215 2.58 1.19 -20.86
N ARG A 216 3.29 1.99 -21.68
CA ARG A 216 3.97 3.20 -21.21
C ARG A 216 2.97 4.28 -20.80
N ARG A 217 1.85 4.43 -21.51
CA ARG A 217 0.77 5.34 -21.13
C ARG A 217 0.11 4.93 -19.82
N LEU A 218 -0.26 3.66 -19.68
CA LEU A 218 -0.83 3.13 -18.43
C LEU A 218 0.11 3.32 -17.24
N HIS A 219 1.42 3.08 -17.43
CA HIS A 219 2.38 3.27 -16.35
C HIS A 219 2.60 4.74 -16.00
N ALA A 220 2.52 5.65 -16.98
CA ALA A 220 2.56 7.09 -16.73
C ALA A 220 1.31 7.58 -15.98
N GLU A 221 0.13 7.07 -16.32
CA GLU A 221 -1.13 7.35 -15.61
C GLU A 221 -1.08 6.82 -14.17
N GLU A 222 -0.60 5.59 -13.97
CA GLU A 222 -0.41 5.01 -12.63
C GLU A 222 0.55 5.85 -11.77
N LEU A 223 1.64 6.34 -12.37
CA LEU A 223 2.59 7.21 -11.70
C LEU A 223 1.97 8.55 -11.34
N GLN A 224 1.17 9.14 -12.23
CA GLN A 224 0.41 10.37 -11.95
C GLN A 224 -0.57 10.20 -10.78
N VAL A 225 -1.33 9.11 -10.77
CA VAL A 225 -2.25 8.80 -9.66
C VAL A 225 -1.49 8.64 -8.34
N ARG A 226 -0.36 7.93 -8.34
CA ARG A 226 0.48 7.81 -7.13
C ARG A 226 1.00 9.16 -6.64
N HIS A 227 1.45 10.02 -7.55
CA HIS A 227 1.89 11.37 -7.19
C HIS A 227 0.77 12.23 -6.61
N GLU A 228 -0.43 12.17 -7.19
CA GLU A 228 -1.59 12.89 -6.66
C GLU A 228 -2.01 12.36 -5.30
N CYS A 229 -2.07 11.04 -5.10
CA CYS A 229 -2.36 10.44 -3.79
C CYS A 229 -1.34 10.87 -2.73
N ALA A 230 -0.05 10.80 -3.06
CA ALA A 230 1.01 11.24 -2.14
C ALA A 230 0.91 12.74 -1.82
N ARG A 231 0.53 13.58 -2.79
CA ARG A 231 0.30 15.01 -2.59
C ARG A 231 -0.89 15.28 -1.68
N MET A 232 -2.00 14.54 -1.87
CA MET A 232 -3.18 14.66 -1.01
C MET A 232 -2.87 14.23 0.43
N GLU A 233 -2.12 13.15 0.62
CA GLU A 233 -1.70 12.67 1.93
C GLU A 233 -0.80 13.69 2.65
N GLN A 234 0.16 14.27 1.94
CA GLN A 234 0.97 15.38 2.46
C GLN A 234 0.11 16.61 2.81
N GLY A 235 -0.91 16.91 2.01
CA GLY A 235 -1.86 17.99 2.29
C GLY A 235 -2.64 17.76 3.58
N VAL A 236 -3.15 16.53 3.78
CA VAL A 236 -3.84 16.13 5.01
C VAL A 236 -2.93 16.22 6.23
N GLN A 237 -1.70 15.72 6.11
CA GLN A 237 -0.73 15.77 7.20
C GLN A 237 -0.38 17.22 7.59
N ARG A 238 -0.18 18.09 6.59
CA ARG A 238 0.06 19.51 6.83
C ARG A 238 -1.13 20.16 7.53
N HIS A 239 -2.34 19.87 7.10
CA HIS A 239 -3.54 20.45 7.70
C HIS A 239 -3.74 19.99 9.16
N HIS A 240 -3.44 18.72 9.46
CA HIS A 240 -3.43 18.22 10.83
C HIS A 240 -2.43 18.95 11.73
N VAL A 241 -1.22 19.20 11.21
CA VAL A 241 -0.20 19.95 11.96
C VAL A 241 -0.63 21.41 12.17
N GLU A 242 -1.24 22.04 11.17
CA GLU A 242 -1.77 23.41 11.28
C GLU A 242 -2.88 23.50 12.34
N LEU A 243 -3.80 22.53 12.38
CA LEU A 243 -4.86 22.46 13.39
C LEU A 243 -4.31 22.22 14.81
N ASP A 244 -3.43 21.24 15.00
CA ASP A 244 -2.80 20.97 16.32
C ASP A 244 -2.02 22.21 16.82
N THR A 245 -1.32 22.89 15.92
CA THR A 245 -0.59 24.11 16.26
C THR A 245 -1.55 25.24 16.64
N GLY A 246 -2.67 25.38 15.91
CA GLY A 246 -3.73 26.35 16.23
C GLY A 246 -4.34 26.11 17.61
N ASP A 247 -4.71 24.88 17.92
CA ASP A 247 -5.30 24.49 19.22
C ASP A 247 -4.31 24.76 20.36
N ARG A 248 -3.03 24.43 20.16
CA ARG A 248 -1.97 24.72 21.14
C ARG A 248 -1.79 26.22 21.38
N MET A 249 -1.81 27.03 20.33
CA MET A 249 -1.73 28.49 20.47
C MET A 249 -2.93 29.05 21.23
N GLN A 250 -4.15 28.60 20.92
CA GLN A 250 -5.36 29.05 21.62
C GLN A 250 -5.32 28.66 23.10
N ALA A 251 -4.88 27.44 23.42
CA ALA A 251 -4.73 26.99 24.80
C ALA A 251 -3.70 27.83 25.58
N LEU A 252 -2.58 28.17 24.94
CA LEU A 252 -1.55 29.04 25.53
C LEU A 252 -2.07 30.47 25.74
N GLU A 253 -2.78 31.04 24.76
CA GLU A 253 -3.37 32.37 24.87
C GLU A 253 -4.42 32.43 25.99
N HIS A 254 -5.26 31.39 26.12
CA HIS A 254 -6.24 31.32 27.20
C HIS A 254 -5.55 31.29 28.57
N ARG A 255 -4.51 30.47 28.74
CA ARG A 255 -3.71 30.42 29.97
C ARG A 255 -3.06 31.77 30.28
N TYR A 256 -2.54 32.45 29.28
CA TYR A 256 -1.95 33.78 29.43
C TYR A 256 -2.98 34.81 29.90
N ARG A 257 -4.18 34.82 29.30
CA ARG A 257 -5.28 35.71 29.70
C ARG A 257 -5.73 35.47 31.14
N VAL A 258 -5.87 34.20 31.54
CA VAL A 258 -6.23 33.85 32.92
C VAL A 258 -5.14 34.32 33.89
N ALA A 259 -3.87 34.01 33.63
CA ALA A 259 -2.76 34.44 34.47
C ALA A 259 -2.60 35.97 34.55
N GLN A 260 -2.98 36.70 33.50
CA GLN A 260 -2.99 38.16 33.50
C GLN A 260 -4.17 38.72 34.32
N ALA A 261 -5.35 38.10 34.21
CA ALA A 261 -6.51 38.48 35.01
C ALA A 261 -6.27 38.25 36.51
N GLU A 262 -5.64 37.13 36.87
CA GLU A 262 -5.23 36.83 38.26
C GLU A 262 -4.27 37.89 38.79
N ARG A 263 -3.18 38.19 38.06
CA ARG A 263 -2.23 39.25 38.46
C ARG A 263 -2.90 40.62 38.65
N THR A 264 -3.81 40.98 37.75
CA THR A 264 -4.55 42.25 37.85
C THR A 264 -5.49 42.28 39.06
N ALA A 265 -6.08 41.13 39.42
CA ALA A 265 -6.92 41.01 40.61
C ALA A 265 -6.09 41.12 41.89
N ASP A 266 -4.93 40.46 41.94
CA ASP A 266 -4.00 40.52 43.08
C ASP A 266 -3.47 41.95 43.30
N GLU A 267 -3.08 42.65 42.23
CA GLU A 267 -2.65 44.05 42.30
C GLU A 267 -3.75 44.97 42.85
N ARG A 268 -5.01 44.77 42.42
CA ARG A 268 -6.15 45.54 42.95
C ARG A 268 -6.39 45.25 44.42
N ALA A 269 -6.35 43.98 44.82
CA ALA A 269 -6.49 43.59 46.22
C ALA A 269 -5.39 44.20 47.10
N GLU A 270 -4.15 44.26 46.61
CA GLU A 270 -3.05 44.91 47.33
C GLU A 270 -3.26 46.43 47.46
N LEU A 271 -3.70 47.10 46.39
CA LEU A 271 -4.00 48.53 46.41
C LEU A 271 -5.13 48.87 47.39
N ASP A 272 -6.21 48.08 47.39
CA ASP A 272 -7.32 48.25 48.33
C ASP A 272 -6.87 48.06 49.77
N ALA A 273 -6.05 47.03 50.05
CA ALA A 273 -5.50 46.78 51.38
C ALA A 273 -4.53 47.88 51.85
N ARG A 274 -3.78 48.53 50.93
CA ARG A 274 -2.94 49.69 51.25
C ARG A 274 -3.79 50.93 51.51
N MET A 275 -4.83 51.16 50.72
CA MET A 275 -5.75 52.29 50.88
C MET A 275 -6.49 52.20 52.22
N GLU A 276 -6.99 51.02 52.61
CA GLU A 276 -7.67 50.83 53.89
C GLU A 276 -6.74 51.13 55.08
N ARG A 277 -5.47 50.70 55.00
CA ARG A 277 -4.45 51.04 56.01
C ARG A 277 -4.25 52.55 56.14
N LEU A 278 -4.11 53.28 55.04
CA LEU A 278 -3.95 54.73 55.07
C LEU A 278 -5.17 55.45 55.65
N LEU A 279 -6.38 55.02 55.27
CA LEU A 279 -7.63 55.58 55.80
C LEU A 279 -7.79 55.35 57.30
N ARG A 280 -7.38 54.18 57.81
CA ARG A 280 -7.41 53.86 59.24
C ARG A 280 -6.40 54.69 60.04
N THR A 281 -5.22 54.96 59.47
CA THR A 281 -4.17 55.76 60.12
C THR A 281 -4.52 57.25 60.20
N ARG A 282 -5.33 57.77 59.27
CA ARG A 282 -5.76 59.18 59.21
C ARG A 282 -6.94 59.51 60.14
N ARG A 283 -7.58 58.49 60.71
CA ARG A 283 -8.78 58.64 61.57
C ARG A 283 -8.46 58.69 63.08
N VAL A 284 -7.17 58.58 63.43
CA VAL A 284 -6.61 58.77 64.78
C VAL A 284 -5.93 60.13 64.81
#